data_AF-A0A3P7PQY2-F1
#
_entry.id   AF-A0A3P7PQY2-F1
#
_cell.length_a   1.000
_cell.length_b   1.000
_cell.length_c   1.000
_cell.angle_alpha   90.00
_cell.angle_beta   90.00
_cell.angle_gamma   90.00
#
_symmetry.space_group_name_H-M   'P 1'
#
loop_
_entity.id
_entity.type
_entity.pdbx_description
1 polymer ?
#
loop_
_entity_poly.entity_id
_entity_poly.type
_entity_poly.pdbx_seq_one_letter_code
_entity_poly.pdbx_strand_id
1 'polypeptide(L)'
;MADDTNSLLKSATMRHLDKFAGDGLRTLCLARKSISAAYLQSWQKKQKKAVVDLVNREQKLHDLYEEIEMGMELLGATAIEDKLQDGVPETIAKLSKANIKIWVLTGDKQETAINIGYSCRLLTENMKEVFVIDGENEREVEVQLKAVRRRLEEAFGPVSFIFIS
;
A
#
# COMPACT_ATOMS: atom_id res chain seq x y z
N MET A 1 15.64 16.69 27.27
CA MET A 1 15.35 17.53 26.08
C MET A 1 15.39 16.72 24.79
N ALA A 2 16.42 15.91 24.50
CA ALA A 2 16.49 15.12 23.25
C ALA A 2 15.33 14.13 23.04
N ASP A 3 14.85 13.48 24.11
CA ASP A 3 13.78 12.46 24.03
C ASP A 3 12.41 13.07 23.67
N ASP A 4 12.16 14.28 24.18
CA ASP A 4 10.91 15.01 23.96
C ASP A 4 10.82 15.54 22.52
N THR A 5 11.94 16.01 21.96
CA THR A 5 12.03 16.40 20.55
C THR A 5 11.75 15.22 19.61
N ASN A 6 12.26 14.02 19.93
CA ASN A 6 12.03 12.83 19.13
C ASN A 6 10.57 12.37 19.18
N SER A 7 9.94 12.43 20.36
CA SER A 7 8.51 12.14 20.53
C SER A 7 7.61 13.11 19.73
N LEU A 8 7.90 14.41 19.79
CA LEU A 8 7.18 15.42 19.02
C LEU A 8 7.36 15.24 17.51
N LEU A 9 8.59 14.95 17.06
CA LEU A 9 8.89 14.70 15.65
C LEU A 9 8.16 13.47 15.13
N LYS A 10 8.12 12.38 15.90
CA LYS A 10 7.34 11.18 15.58
C LYS A 10 5.85 11.51 15.44
N SER A 11 5.29 12.21 16.41
CA SER A 11 3.87 12.58 16.42
C SER A 11 3.51 13.51 15.24
N ALA A 12 4.38 14.46 14.90
CA ALA A 12 4.19 15.33 13.73
C ALA A 12 4.31 14.55 12.42
N THR A 13 5.31 13.67 12.30
CA THR A 13 5.54 12.86 11.10
C THR A 13 4.39 11.89 10.85
N MET A 14 3.85 11.24 11.90
CA MET A 14 2.67 10.39 11.79
C MET A 14 1.47 11.15 11.23
N ARG A 15 1.16 12.34 11.76
CA ARG A 15 0.07 13.17 11.22
C ARG A 15 0.28 13.57 9.76
N HIS A 16 1.53 13.85 9.34
CA HIS A 16 1.82 14.13 7.94
C HIS A 16 1.65 12.90 7.06
N LEU A 17 2.09 11.73 7.52
CA LEU A 17 1.90 10.46 6.80
C LEU A 17 0.42 10.14 6.60
N ASP A 18 -0.40 10.28 7.63
CA ASP A 18 -1.85 10.04 7.54
C ASP A 18 -2.49 10.98 6.52
N LYS A 19 -2.10 12.26 6.54
CA LYS A 19 -2.57 13.23 5.56
C LYS A 19 -2.14 12.86 4.14
N PHE A 20 -0.85 12.58 3.92
CA PHE A 20 -0.31 12.26 2.60
C PHE A 20 -0.89 10.96 2.03
N ALA A 21 -1.10 9.96 2.88
CA ALA A 21 -1.77 8.72 2.51
C ALA A 21 -3.25 8.99 2.15
N GLY A 22 -3.94 9.85 2.90
CA GLY A 22 -5.29 10.31 2.57
C GLY A 22 -5.36 11.03 1.22
N ASP A 23 -4.33 11.81 0.89
CA ASP A 23 -4.16 12.47 -0.42
C ASP A 23 -3.74 11.49 -1.55
N GLY A 24 -3.53 10.19 -1.25
CA GLY A 24 -3.15 9.16 -2.24
C GLY A 24 -1.68 9.14 -2.61
N LEU A 25 -0.82 9.83 -1.86
CA LEU A 25 0.62 9.86 -2.11
C LEU A 25 1.29 8.61 -1.52
N ARG A 26 2.29 8.08 -2.22
CA ARG A 26 3.16 7.04 -1.66
C ARG A 26 4.10 7.65 -0.64
N THR A 27 4.04 7.16 0.58
CA THR A 27 4.84 7.68 1.68
C THR A 27 5.98 6.75 2.06
N LEU A 28 7.12 7.32 2.45
CA LEU A 28 8.27 6.57 2.99
C LEU A 28 8.86 7.30 4.19
N CYS A 29 9.01 6.61 5.32
CA CYS A 29 9.73 7.14 6.48
C CYS A 29 11.24 7.05 6.26
N LEU A 30 11.96 8.09 6.67
CA LEU A 30 13.42 8.14 6.64
C LEU A 30 13.93 8.17 8.07
N ALA A 31 14.88 7.29 8.39
CA ALA A 31 15.53 7.24 9.70
C ALA A 31 17.03 6.99 9.52
N ARG A 32 17.82 7.35 10.54
CA ARG A 32 19.27 7.12 10.56
C ARG A 32 19.72 6.48 11.86
N LYS A 33 20.91 5.87 11.83
CA LYS A 33 21.61 5.41 13.02
C LYS A 33 23.09 5.70 12.87
N SER A 34 23.68 6.30 13.89
CA SER A 34 25.14 6.47 13.93
C SER A 34 25.76 5.15 14.39
N ILE A 35 26.64 4.59 13.57
CA ILE A 35 27.24 3.28 13.81
C ILE A 35 28.76 3.44 13.91
N SER A 36 29.37 2.84 14.93
CA SER A 36 30.83 2.86 15.08
C SER A 36 31.51 1.94 14.06
N ALA A 37 32.72 2.31 13.63
CA ALA A 37 33.50 1.49 12.70
C ALA A 37 33.75 0.07 13.23
N ALA A 38 33.97 -0.07 14.55
CA ALA A 38 34.16 -1.37 15.20
C ALA A 38 32.89 -2.23 15.14
N TYR A 39 31.72 -1.65 15.41
CA TYR A 39 30.45 -2.35 15.28
C TYR A 39 30.24 -2.80 13.85
N LEU A 40 30.39 -1.88 12.88
CA LEU A 40 30.20 -2.18 11.46
C LEU A 40 31.10 -3.32 10.97
N GLN A 41 32.38 -3.33 11.36
CA GLN A 41 33.29 -4.41 11.01
C GLN A 41 32.86 -5.76 11.60
N SER A 42 32.38 -5.78 12.85
CA SER A 42 31.90 -7.02 13.47
C SER A 42 30.63 -7.53 12.80
N TRP A 43 29.67 -6.64 12.52
CA TRP A 43 28.44 -6.96 11.80
C TRP A 43 28.72 -7.48 10.38
N GLN A 44 29.62 -6.82 9.63
CA GLN A 44 30.02 -7.28 8.28
C GLN A 44 30.65 -8.67 8.29
N LYS A 45 31.43 -9.04 9.33
CA LYS A 45 31.96 -10.40 9.47
C LYS A 45 30.83 -11.42 9.69
N LYS A 46 29.83 -11.09 10.51
CA LYS A 46 28.65 -11.94 10.70
C LYS A 46 27.86 -12.09 9.39
N GLN A 47 27.62 -10.98 8.68
CA GLN A 47 26.90 -10.95 7.42
C GLN A 47 27.59 -11.80 6.34
N LYS A 48 28.91 -11.68 6.18
CA LYS A 48 29.67 -12.51 5.23
C LYS A 48 29.53 -14.00 5.52
N LYS A 49 29.52 -14.39 6.81
CA LYS A 49 29.30 -15.79 7.21
C LYS A 49 27.87 -16.23 6.89
N ALA A 50 26.88 -15.40 7.17
CA ALA A 50 25.48 -15.71 6.91
C ALA A 50 25.19 -15.88 5.40
N VAL A 51 25.74 -15.01 4.54
CA VAL A 51 25.52 -15.07 3.08
C VAL A 51 26.00 -16.38 2.46
N VAL A 52 27.10 -16.94 2.94
CA VAL A 52 27.69 -18.20 2.41
C VAL A 52 27.19 -19.45 3.14
N ASP A 53 26.32 -19.29 4.13
CA ASP A 53 25.79 -20.40 4.90
C ASP A 53 24.78 -21.18 4.06
N LEU A 54 24.87 -22.51 4.10
CA LEU A 54 23.95 -23.41 3.38
C LEU A 54 22.71 -23.74 4.22
N VAL A 55 22.75 -23.47 5.53
CA VAL A 55 21.68 -23.83 6.47
C VAL A 55 21.05 -22.57 7.04
N ASN A 56 19.74 -22.41 6.83
CA ASN A 56 18.93 -21.30 7.35
C ASN A 56 19.48 -19.92 6.98
N ARG A 57 20.03 -19.78 5.77
CA ARG A 57 20.62 -18.54 5.27
C ARG A 57 19.69 -17.34 5.40
N GLU A 58 18.45 -17.50 4.95
CA GLU A 58 17.46 -16.41 4.94
C GLU A 58 17.15 -15.92 6.35
N GLN A 59 16.92 -16.83 7.30
CA GLN A 59 16.70 -16.46 8.71
C GLN A 59 17.92 -15.76 9.32
N LYS A 60 19.14 -16.29 9.10
CA LYS A 60 20.37 -15.68 9.61
C LYS A 60 20.59 -14.26 9.09
N LEU A 61 20.27 -14.04 7.81
CA LEU A 61 20.35 -12.71 7.21
C LEU A 61 19.27 -11.79 7.77
N HIS A 62 18.04 -12.27 7.91
CA HIS A 62 16.93 -11.52 8.51
C HIS A 62 17.28 -11.04 9.93
N ASP A 63 17.71 -11.94 10.81
CA ASP A 63 18.10 -11.61 12.19
C ASP A 63 19.24 -10.56 12.23
N LEU A 64 20.19 -10.66 11.29
CA LEU A 64 21.28 -9.69 11.18
C LEU A 64 20.83 -8.32 10.69
N TYR A 65 19.88 -8.26 9.76
CA TYR A 65 19.33 -7.00 9.27
C TYR A 65 18.47 -6.34 10.35
N GLU A 66 17.66 -7.10 11.09
CA GLU A 66 16.93 -6.57 12.24
C GLU A 66 17.90 -6.01 13.31
N GLU A 67 18.98 -6.73 13.66
CA GLU A 67 19.97 -6.27 14.65
C GLU A 67 20.49 -4.85 14.33
N ILE A 68 20.80 -4.58 13.06
CA ILE A 68 21.36 -3.28 12.65
C ILE A 68 20.30 -2.19 12.51
N GLU A 69 19.07 -2.54 12.13
CA GLU A 69 17.92 -1.63 11.95
C GLU A 69 17.25 -1.19 13.26
N MET A 70 17.63 -1.78 14.40
CA MET A 70 17.13 -1.37 15.71
C MET A 70 17.71 -0.03 16.21
N GLY A 71 16.89 0.78 16.90
CA GLY A 71 17.35 1.99 17.59
C GLY A 71 17.71 3.15 16.65
N MET A 72 17.01 3.29 15.53
CA MET A 72 17.17 4.40 14.60
C MET A 72 16.46 5.67 15.09
N GLU A 73 17.01 6.83 14.70
CA GLU A 73 16.43 8.16 14.88
C GLU A 73 15.60 8.52 13.65
N LEU A 74 14.32 8.83 13.83
CA LEU A 74 13.45 9.30 12.75
C LEU A 74 13.94 10.67 12.27
N LEU A 75 14.11 10.80 10.95
CA LEU A 75 14.44 12.08 10.28
C LEU A 75 13.19 12.77 9.73
N GLY A 76 12.20 11.99 9.29
CA GLY A 76 10.95 12.49 8.74
C GLY A 76 10.32 11.51 7.76
N ALA A 77 9.52 12.03 6.83
CA ALA A 77 8.88 11.24 5.78
C ALA A 77 8.93 11.97 4.44
N THR A 78 8.87 11.19 3.37
CA THR A 78 8.65 11.66 2.01
C THR A 78 7.24 11.29 1.57
N ALA A 79 6.69 12.06 0.62
CA ALA A 79 5.43 11.76 -0.04
C ALA A 79 5.62 12.01 -1.54
N ILE A 80 5.41 10.96 -2.33
CA ILE A 80 5.63 10.96 -3.76
C ILE A 80 4.28 10.74 -4.43
N GLU A 81 3.96 11.63 -5.36
CA GLU A 81 2.84 11.44 -6.27
C GLU A 81 3.21 10.35 -7.27
N ASP A 82 2.47 9.23 -7.26
CA ASP A 82 2.62 8.20 -8.28
C ASP A 82 1.89 8.65 -9.54
N LYS A 83 2.62 9.31 -10.44
CA LYS A 83 2.05 9.75 -11.70
C LYS A 83 1.68 8.53 -12.52
N LEU A 84 0.46 8.57 -13.05
CA LEU A 84 0.04 7.63 -14.07
C LEU A 84 0.98 7.71 -15.27
N GLN A 85 1.23 6.57 -15.91
CA GLN A 85 1.93 6.56 -17.19
C GLN A 85 1.15 7.39 -18.22
N ASP A 86 1.88 8.02 -19.14
CA ASP A 86 1.29 8.83 -20.20
C ASP A 86 0.26 8.04 -21.00
N GLY A 87 -0.92 8.61 -21.21
CA GLY A 87 -1.98 8.00 -22.02
C GLY A 87 -2.84 6.96 -21.29
N VAL A 88 -2.58 6.65 -20.01
CA VAL A 88 -3.40 5.69 -19.24
C VAL A 88 -4.87 6.13 -19.16
N PRO A 89 -5.20 7.37 -18.76
CA PRO A 89 -6.60 7.81 -18.67
C PRO A 89 -7.32 7.77 -20.03
N GLU A 90 -6.65 8.12 -21.12
CA GLU A 90 -7.20 8.10 -22.48
C GLU A 90 -7.42 6.67 -22.97
N THR A 91 -6.51 5.76 -22.63
CA THR A 91 -6.59 4.35 -22.99
C THR A 91 -7.74 3.66 -22.26
N ILE A 92 -7.85 3.87 -20.94
CA ILE A 92 -8.97 3.34 -20.14
C ILE A 92 -10.31 3.86 -20.69
N ALA A 93 -10.40 5.15 -21.00
CA ALA A 93 -11.61 5.72 -21.60
C ALA A 93 -11.96 5.09 -22.95
N LYS A 94 -10.97 4.82 -23.82
CA LYS A 94 -11.18 4.16 -25.12
C LYS A 94 -11.62 2.70 -24.96
N LEU A 95 -10.98 1.96 -24.06
CA LEU A 95 -11.33 0.56 -23.75
C LEU A 95 -12.75 0.46 -23.17
N SER A 96 -13.10 1.36 -22.25
CA SER A 96 -14.44 1.44 -21.67
C SER A 96 -15.50 1.75 -22.73
N LYS A 97 -15.23 2.70 -23.64
CA LYS A 97 -16.11 2.98 -24.81
C LYS A 97 -16.26 1.79 -25.77
N ALA A 98 -15.27 0.91 -25.81
CA ALA A 98 -15.33 -0.35 -26.57
C ALA A 98 -16.06 -1.49 -25.82
N ASN A 99 -16.73 -1.18 -24.70
CA ASN A 99 -17.40 -2.14 -23.81
C ASN A 99 -16.48 -3.19 -23.18
N ILE A 100 -15.18 -2.91 -23.09
CA ILE A 100 -14.23 -3.77 -22.37
C ILE A 100 -14.32 -3.45 -20.88
N LYS A 101 -14.59 -4.48 -20.07
CA LYS A 101 -14.62 -4.36 -18.61
C LYS A 101 -13.19 -4.39 -18.07
N ILE A 102 -12.83 -3.39 -17.28
CA ILE A 102 -11.49 -3.22 -16.74
C ILE A 102 -11.54 -3.52 -15.25
N TRP A 103 -10.66 -4.40 -14.80
CA TRP A 103 -10.51 -4.79 -13.40
C TRP A 103 -9.08 -4.46 -12.98
N VAL A 104 -8.92 -3.79 -11.84
CA VAL A 104 -7.61 -3.47 -11.27
C VAL A 104 -7.42 -4.35 -10.05
N LEU A 105 -6.38 -5.20 -10.11
CA LEU A 105 -5.93 -6.04 -9.00
C LEU A 105 -4.65 -5.40 -8.47
N THR A 106 -4.66 -4.99 -7.20
CA THR A 106 -3.51 -4.33 -6.55
C THR A 106 -3.34 -4.83 -5.13
N GLY A 107 -2.09 -4.85 -4.64
CA GLY A 107 -1.75 -5.10 -3.24
C GLY A 107 -1.55 -3.82 -2.44
N ASP A 108 -1.85 -2.65 -3.02
CA ASP A 108 -1.83 -1.36 -2.32
C ASP A 108 -3.04 -1.23 -1.38
N LYS A 109 -3.02 -0.24 -0.49
CA LYS A 109 -4.15 0.07 0.39
C LYS A 109 -5.39 0.43 -0.43
N GLN A 110 -6.57 0.19 0.16
CA GLN A 110 -7.85 0.48 -0.47
C GLN A 110 -7.96 1.97 -0.86
N GLU A 111 -7.54 2.90 0.00
CA GLU A 111 -7.61 4.33 -0.34
C GLU A 111 -6.74 4.66 -1.57
N THR A 112 -5.54 4.08 -1.66
CA THR A 112 -4.67 4.26 -2.83
C THR A 112 -5.33 3.72 -4.09
N ALA A 113 -5.93 2.53 -4.03
CA ALA A 113 -6.60 1.93 -5.16
C ALA A 113 -7.78 2.77 -5.68
N ILE A 114 -8.56 3.33 -4.75
CA ILE A 114 -9.68 4.24 -5.09
C ILE A 114 -9.15 5.52 -5.73
N ASN A 115 -8.12 6.14 -5.14
CA ASN A 115 -7.52 7.36 -5.67
C ASN A 115 -6.97 7.14 -7.09
N ILE A 116 -6.23 6.05 -7.32
CA ILE A 116 -5.77 5.66 -8.66
C ILE A 116 -6.95 5.41 -9.61
N GLY A 117 -8.01 4.76 -9.13
CA GLY A 117 -9.25 4.55 -9.87
C GLY A 117 -9.85 5.85 -10.41
N TYR A 118 -9.90 6.90 -9.59
CA TYR A 118 -10.34 8.24 -10.02
C TYR A 118 -9.33 8.92 -10.96
N SER A 119 -8.03 8.90 -10.61
CA SER A 119 -6.99 9.52 -11.45
C SER A 119 -6.96 8.94 -12.86
N CYS A 120 -7.21 7.64 -13.01
CA CYS A 120 -7.21 6.97 -14.30
C CYS A 120 -8.57 6.99 -15.01
N ARG A 121 -9.56 7.69 -14.44
CA ARG A 121 -10.96 7.79 -14.92
C ARG A 121 -11.66 6.43 -15.04
N LEU A 122 -11.19 5.44 -14.29
CA LEU A 122 -11.88 4.17 -14.12
C LEU A 122 -13.10 4.36 -13.22
N LEU A 123 -12.92 5.09 -12.11
CA LEU A 123 -14.00 5.63 -11.30
C LEU A 123 -14.28 7.07 -11.74
N THR A 124 -15.56 7.43 -11.81
CA THR A 124 -15.97 8.78 -12.22
C THR A 124 -17.06 9.27 -11.28
N GLU A 125 -17.12 10.58 -11.04
CA GLU A 125 -18.19 11.24 -10.27
C GLU A 125 -19.62 10.93 -10.78
N ASN A 126 -19.74 10.54 -12.06
CA ASN A 126 -21.02 10.17 -12.67
C ASN A 126 -21.45 8.72 -12.35
N MET A 127 -20.60 7.93 -11.69
CA MET A 127 -20.99 6.59 -11.23
C MET A 127 -22.03 6.75 -10.13
N LYS A 128 -23.20 6.12 -10.32
CA LYS A 128 -24.30 6.19 -9.36
C LYS A 128 -23.91 5.71 -7.97
N GLU A 129 -23.09 4.67 -7.90
CA GLU A 129 -22.76 4.02 -6.64
C GLU A 129 -21.42 3.28 -6.75
N VAL A 130 -20.57 3.45 -5.73
CA VAL A 130 -19.35 2.67 -5.53
C VAL A 130 -19.60 1.73 -4.35
N PHE A 131 -19.41 0.44 -4.57
CA PHE A 131 -19.60 -0.58 -3.55
C PHE A 131 -18.25 -1.00 -2.98
N VAL A 132 -18.14 -0.97 -1.66
CA VAL A 132 -16.97 -1.46 -0.91
C VAL A 132 -17.36 -2.78 -0.23
N ILE A 133 -16.52 -3.79 -0.40
CA ILE A 133 -16.61 -5.08 0.29
C ILE A 133 -15.33 -5.21 1.12
N ASP A 134 -15.45 -5.08 2.44
CA ASP A 134 -14.34 -5.03 3.41
C ASP A 134 -14.50 -6.02 4.58
N GLY A 135 -15.41 -7.00 4.44
CA GLY A 135 -15.63 -8.02 5.48
C GLY A 135 -14.37 -8.80 5.85
N GLU A 136 -14.16 -9.00 7.16
CA GLU A 136 -12.96 -9.66 7.70
C GLU A 136 -13.08 -11.19 7.72
N ASN A 137 -14.29 -11.70 7.51
CA ASN A 137 -14.58 -13.12 7.44
C ASN A 137 -15.62 -13.44 6.36
N GLU A 138 -15.73 -14.72 6.03
CA GLU A 138 -16.61 -15.22 4.97
C GLU A 138 -18.06 -14.75 5.11
N ARG A 139 -18.59 -14.72 6.35
CA ARG A 139 -19.99 -14.33 6.59
C ARG A 139 -20.21 -12.84 6.33
N GLU A 140 -19.29 -11.99 6.77
CA GLU A 140 -19.37 -10.55 6.53
C GLU A 140 -19.30 -10.24 5.04
N VAL A 141 -18.34 -10.84 4.33
CA VAL A 141 -18.20 -10.72 2.88
C VAL A 141 -19.47 -11.19 2.16
N GLU A 142 -20.04 -12.33 2.57
CA GLU A 142 -21.27 -12.86 1.97
C GLU A 142 -22.45 -11.90 2.15
N VAL A 143 -22.62 -11.32 3.35
CA VAL A 143 -23.68 -10.34 3.63
C VAL A 143 -23.51 -9.09 2.78
N GLN A 144 -22.30 -8.56 2.69
CA GLN A 144 -21.99 -7.39 1.87
C GLN A 144 -22.24 -7.67 0.39
N LEU A 145 -21.77 -8.79 -0.15
CA LEU A 145 -21.99 -9.19 -1.54
C LEU A 145 -23.48 -9.35 -1.86
N LYS A 146 -24.27 -9.96 -0.97
CA LYS A 146 -25.73 -10.07 -1.13
C LYS A 146 -26.40 -8.70 -1.15
N ALA A 147 -25.96 -7.78 -0.29
CA ALA A 147 -26.49 -6.41 -0.27
C ALA A 147 -26.16 -5.66 -1.58
N VAL A 148 -24.94 -5.78 -2.09
CA VAL A 148 -24.52 -5.18 -3.37
C VAL A 148 -25.32 -5.78 -4.52
N ARG A 149 -25.44 -7.12 -4.58
CA ARG A 149 -26.23 -7.79 -5.63
C ARG A 149 -27.66 -7.29 -5.68
N ARG A 150 -28.32 -7.17 -4.53
CA ARG A 150 -29.70 -6.67 -4.47
C ARG A 150 -29.82 -5.25 -5.04
N ARG A 151 -28.90 -4.35 -4.67
CA ARG A 151 -28.91 -2.95 -5.14
C ARG A 151 -28.62 -2.85 -6.64
N LEU A 152 -27.72 -3.70 -7.16
CA LEU A 152 -27.48 -3.80 -8.59
C LEU A 152 -28.70 -4.34 -9.35
N GLU A 153 -29.38 -5.35 -8.80
CA GLU A 153 -30.61 -5.89 -9.40
C GLU A 153 -31.75 -4.88 -9.42
N GLU A 154 -31.90 -4.08 -8.36
CA GLU A 154 -32.88 -2.97 -8.29
C GLU A 154 -32.58 -1.88 -9.33
N ALA A 155 -31.30 -1.59 -9.60
CA ALA A 155 -30.89 -0.51 -10.49
C ALA A 155 -30.84 -0.92 -11.98
N PHE A 156 -30.50 -2.18 -12.29
CA PHE A 156 -30.18 -2.63 -13.65
C PHE A 156 -30.92 -3.90 -14.09
N GLY A 157 -31.75 -4.49 -13.22
CA GLY A 157 -32.37 -5.80 -13.47
C GLY A 157 -31.41 -6.96 -13.17
N PRO A 158 -31.78 -8.21 -13.52
CA PRO A 158 -31.02 -9.40 -13.15
C PRO A 158 -29.55 -9.31 -13.57
N VAL A 159 -28.62 -9.41 -12.61
CA VAL A 159 -27.17 -9.33 -12.88
C VAL A 159 -26.53 -10.71 -12.81
N SER A 160 -25.88 -11.13 -13.89
CA SER A 160 -25.10 -12.36 -13.95
C SER A 160 -23.61 -12.03 -13.79
N PHE A 161 -22.97 -12.55 -12.75
CA PHE A 161 -21.52 -12.44 -12.57
C PHE A 161 -20.85 -13.72 -13.06
N ILE A 162 -19.83 -13.57 -13.90
CA ILE A 162 -18.89 -14.65 -14.23
C ILE A 162 -17.63 -14.38 -13.42
N PHE A 163 -17.39 -15.20 -12.39
CA PHE A 163 -16.08 -15.27 -11.74
C PHE A 163 -15.25 -16.32 -12.47
N ILE A 164 -14.10 -15.91 -13.00
CA ILE A 164 -13.07 -16.84 -13.48
C ILE A 164 -12.04 -16.92 -12.35
N SER A 165 -11.92 -18.10 -11.75
CA SER A 165 -10.91 -18.44 -10.74
C SER A 165 -9.53 -18.64 -11.36
#